data_AF-K1S7U3-F1
#
_entry.id   AF-K1S7U3-F1
#
_cell.length_a   1.000
_cell.length_b   1.000
_cell.length_c   1.000
_cell.angle_alpha   90.00
_cell.angle_beta   90.00
_cell.angle_gamma   90.00
#
_symmetry.space_group_name_H-M   'P 1'
#
loop_
_entity.id
_entity.type
_entity.pdbx_description
1 polymer ?
#
loop_
_entity_poly.entity_id
_entity_poly.type
_entity_poly.pdbx_seq_one_letter_code
_entity_poly.pdbx_strand_id
1 'polypeptide(L)'
;METVKMSFGNKGGLLFSVLNVIQLVGWTAIMIYDGSLSVNSILNMGDTGRWIACIVIGALIVLWILVGISNLGKLNTIAMAALFILTIVMCFFIFGNGNGMGTAGDDSMSFGAAVELSVAMPLSWLPLISDYTREAEKPFKATLASTLVYGAVSCWMYIIGMSASILTGESDI
;
A
#
# COMPACT_ATOMS: atom_id res chain seq x y z
N MET A 1 11.59 2.09 -17.32
CA MET A 1 10.87 1.11 -18.16
C MET A 1 11.56 0.84 -19.50
N GLU A 2 12.64 0.06 -19.50
CA GLU A 2 13.26 -0.39 -20.75
C GLU A 2 12.48 -1.54 -21.42
N THR A 3 11.79 -2.36 -20.62
CA THR A 3 10.95 -3.48 -21.09
C THR A 3 9.78 -3.02 -21.95
N VAL A 4 9.13 -1.89 -21.61
CA VAL A 4 8.00 -1.34 -22.40
C VAL A 4 8.47 -0.74 -23.72
N LYS A 5 9.70 -0.21 -23.80
CA LYS A 5 10.29 0.25 -25.06
C LYS A 5 10.50 -0.90 -26.05
N MET A 6 10.73 -2.12 -25.56
CA MET A 6 10.88 -3.33 -26.36
C MET A 6 9.56 -3.75 -27.04
N SER A 7 8.41 -3.53 -26.39
CA SER A 7 7.09 -3.90 -26.94
C SER A 7 6.35 -2.77 -27.67
N PHE A 8 6.49 -1.51 -27.24
CA PHE A 8 5.72 -0.37 -27.78
C PHE A 8 6.59 0.71 -28.45
N GLY A 9 7.89 0.45 -28.62
CA GLY A 9 8.85 1.40 -29.18
C GLY A 9 9.12 2.61 -28.28
N ASN A 10 9.95 3.54 -28.77
CA ASN A 10 10.45 4.65 -27.94
C ASN A 10 9.35 5.65 -27.52
N LYS A 11 8.33 5.85 -28.37
CA LYS A 11 7.18 6.74 -28.08
C LYS A 11 6.16 6.09 -27.15
N GLY A 12 5.88 4.80 -27.29
CA GLY A 12 4.97 4.09 -26.40
C GLY A 12 5.57 3.86 -25.01
N GLY A 13 6.88 3.58 -24.93
CA GLY A 13 7.60 3.54 -23.66
C GLY A 13 7.56 4.86 -22.88
N LEU A 14 7.56 6.01 -23.58
CA LEU A 14 7.41 7.32 -22.95
C LEU A 14 6.03 7.49 -22.31
N LEU A 15 4.96 7.12 -23.02
CA LEU A 15 3.58 7.23 -22.52
C LEU A 15 3.40 6.44 -21.21
N PHE A 16 3.77 5.16 -21.19
CA PHE A 16 3.66 4.32 -20.00
C PHE A 16 4.55 4.78 -18.86
N SER A 17 5.73 5.34 -19.17
CA SER A 17 6.60 5.94 -18.16
C SER A 17 5.95 7.17 -17.52
N VAL A 18 5.31 8.05 -18.30
CA VAL A 18 4.60 9.22 -17.78
C VAL A 18 3.41 8.80 -16.92
N LEU A 19 2.60 7.84 -17.39
CA LEU A 19 1.46 7.33 -16.63
C LEU A 19 1.89 6.72 -15.29
N ASN A 20 3.01 5.99 -15.27
CA ASN A 20 3.53 5.43 -14.03
C ASN A 20 4.08 6.50 -13.07
N VAL A 21 4.72 7.55 -13.59
CA VAL A 21 5.13 8.69 -12.75
C VAL A 21 3.90 9.35 -12.11
N ILE A 22 2.86 9.62 -12.89
CA ILE A 22 1.60 10.20 -12.38
C ILE A 22 0.99 9.30 -11.29
N GLN A 23 0.96 7.99 -11.53
CA GLN A 23 0.46 7.02 -10.57
C GLN A 23 1.30 6.99 -9.27
N LEU A 24 2.63 7.02 -9.35
CA LEU A 24 3.50 7.06 -8.17
C LEU A 24 3.32 8.35 -7.37
N VAL A 25 3.16 9.48 -8.05
CA VAL A 25 2.82 10.77 -7.41
C VAL A 25 1.46 10.67 -6.70
N GLY A 26 0.46 10.08 -7.36
CA GLY A 26 -0.86 9.84 -6.77
C GLY A 26 -0.81 8.96 -5.52
N TRP A 27 -0.10 7.83 -5.58
CA TRP A 27 0.10 6.95 -4.42
C TRP A 27 0.82 7.65 -3.27
N THR A 28 1.83 8.46 -3.58
CA THR A 28 2.55 9.24 -2.56
C THR A 28 1.61 10.24 -1.88
N ALA A 29 0.73 10.89 -2.65
CA ALA A 29 -0.27 11.81 -2.10
C ALA A 29 -1.25 11.10 -1.15
N ILE A 30 -1.74 9.91 -1.51
CA ILE A 30 -2.62 9.11 -0.66
C ILE A 30 -1.89 8.72 0.64
N MET A 31 -0.65 8.24 0.57
CA MET A 31 0.12 7.88 1.76
C MET A 31 0.37 9.07 2.71
N ILE A 32 0.61 10.27 2.17
CA ILE A 32 0.74 11.49 2.97
C ILE A 32 -0.60 11.84 3.63
N TYR A 33 -1.69 11.73 2.88
CA TYR A 33 -3.04 12.00 3.35
C TYR A 33 -3.44 11.04 4.49
N ASP A 34 -3.30 9.73 4.30
CA ASP A 34 -3.63 8.72 5.33
C ASP A 34 -2.72 8.88 6.56
N GLY A 35 -1.42 9.13 6.34
CA GLY A 35 -0.50 9.44 7.44
C GLY A 35 -0.90 10.69 8.22
N SER A 36 -1.40 11.73 7.53
CA SER A 36 -1.90 12.94 8.17
C SER A 36 -3.16 12.69 8.99
N LEU A 37 -4.05 11.80 8.52
CA LEU A 37 -5.24 11.38 9.25
C LEU A 37 -4.82 10.65 10.54
N SER A 38 -3.89 9.69 10.46
CA SER A 38 -3.41 8.97 11.64
C SER A 38 -2.77 9.91 12.67
N VAL A 39 -1.91 10.85 12.24
CA VAL A 39 -1.28 11.83 13.14
C VAL A 39 -2.33 12.74 13.77
N ASN A 40 -3.30 13.20 12.97
CA ASN A 40 -4.36 14.07 13.47
C ASN A 40 -5.29 13.35 14.46
N SER A 41 -5.58 12.07 14.25
CA SER A 41 -6.38 11.24 15.17
C SER A 41 -5.67 11.01 16.50
N ILE A 42 -4.33 10.89 16.51
CA ILE A 42 -3.55 10.73 17.74
C ILE A 42 -3.46 12.06 18.51
N LEU A 43 -3.19 13.16 17.79
CA LEU A 43 -2.91 14.46 18.40
C LEU A 43 -4.16 15.34 18.58
N ASN A 44 -5.32 14.93 18.05
CA ASN A 44 -6.60 15.65 18.12
C ASN A 44 -6.52 17.12 17.69
N MET A 45 -5.79 17.39 16.61
CA MET A 45 -5.43 18.76 16.19
C MET A 45 -6.47 19.44 15.27
N GLY A 46 -7.59 18.76 14.97
CA GLY A 46 -8.64 19.26 14.07
C GLY A 46 -8.19 19.43 12.61
N ASP A 47 -9.02 20.06 11.79
CA ASP A 47 -8.75 20.21 10.35
C ASP A 47 -7.47 20.98 10.04
N THR A 48 -7.14 22.00 10.83
CA THR A 48 -5.91 22.78 10.67
C THR A 48 -4.68 21.93 10.99
N GLY A 49 -4.77 21.05 11.99
CA GLY A 49 -3.72 20.09 12.33
C GLY A 49 -3.41 19.10 11.23
N ARG A 50 -4.45 18.61 10.54
CA ARG A 50 -4.31 17.71 9.37
C ARG A 50 -3.49 18.36 8.26
N TRP A 51 -3.79 19.62 7.90
CA TRP A 51 -3.03 20.35 6.88
C TRP A 51 -1.56 20.54 7.27
N ILE A 52 -1.29 20.85 8.54
CA ILE A 52 0.07 20.97 9.06
C ILE A 52 0.77 19.61 8.97
N ALA A 53 0.12 18.52 9.37
CA ALA A 53 0.67 17.17 9.29
C ALA A 53 1.02 16.77 7.85
N CYS A 54 0.15 17.07 6.86
CA CYS A 54 0.45 16.86 5.44
C CYS A 54 1.75 17.56 5.01
N ILE A 55 1.88 18.85 5.35
CA ILE A 55 3.06 19.66 4.99
C ILE A 55 4.32 19.11 5.68
N VAL A 56 4.22 18.76 6.97
CA VAL A 56 5.34 18.21 7.74
C VAL A 56 5.79 16.87 7.16
N ILE A 57 4.87 15.94 6.91
CA ILE A 57 5.20 14.63 6.33
C ILE A 57 5.83 14.81 4.94
N GLY A 58 5.25 15.67 4.09
CA GLY A 58 5.83 15.98 2.77
C GLY A 58 7.23 16.58 2.86
N ALA A 59 7.47 17.51 3.78
CA ALA A 59 8.78 18.11 4.00
C ALA A 59 9.80 17.07 4.50
N LEU A 60 9.39 16.15 5.38
CA LEU A 60 10.23 15.05 5.85
C LEU A 60 10.62 14.10 4.71
N ILE A 61 9.69 13.78 3.79
CA ILE A 61 9.98 12.96 2.61
C ILE A 61 10.99 13.67 1.70
N VAL A 62 10.81 14.97 1.43
CA VAL A 62 11.76 15.75 0.61
C VAL A 62 13.14 15.80 1.26
N LEU A 63 13.20 16.11 2.56
CA LEU A 63 14.45 16.13 3.31
C LEU A 63 15.13 14.76 3.24
N TRP A 64 14.35 13.69 3.39
CA TRP A 64 14.87 12.34 3.29
C TRP A 64 15.50 12.06 1.92
N ILE A 65 14.83 12.41 0.83
CA ILE A 65 15.36 12.27 -0.53
C ILE A 65 16.67 13.06 -0.70
N LEU A 66 16.73 14.29 -0.17
CA LEU A 66 17.90 15.17 -0.27
C LEU A 66 19.10 14.66 0.53
N VAL A 67 18.89 14.09 1.71
CA VAL A 67 19.98 13.56 2.54
C VAL A 67 20.56 12.27 1.94
N GLY A 68 19.81 11.58 1.07
CA GLY A 68 20.32 10.42 0.33
C GLY A 68 20.78 9.28 1.25
N ILE A 69 20.12 9.10 2.40
CA ILE A 69 20.55 8.17 3.45
C ILE A 69 20.48 6.73 2.91
N SER A 70 21.63 6.20 2.49
CA SER A 70 21.80 4.84 1.99
C SER A 70 21.70 3.76 3.07
N ASN A 71 21.69 4.15 4.35
CA ASN A 71 21.78 3.23 5.50
C ASN A 71 20.44 2.90 6.18
N LEU A 72 19.32 3.21 5.51
CA LEU A 72 17.97 2.97 6.04
C LEU A 72 17.50 1.53 5.89
N GLY A 73 18.27 0.64 5.28
CA GLY A 73 17.92 -0.78 5.22
C GLY A 73 17.55 -1.32 6.60
N LYS A 74 18.33 -0.99 7.64
CA LYS A 74 18.04 -1.39 9.02
C LYS A 74 16.79 -0.72 9.59
N LEU A 75 16.58 0.57 9.35
CA LEU A 75 15.40 1.28 9.85
C LEU A 75 14.13 0.77 9.19
N ASN A 76 14.17 0.53 7.88
CA ASN A 76 13.08 -0.08 7.12
C ASN A 76 12.78 -1.49 7.63
N THR A 77 13.80 -2.32 7.87
CA THR A 77 13.59 -3.65 8.48
C THR A 77 12.92 -3.54 9.85
N ILE A 78 13.33 -2.60 10.69
CA ILE A 78 12.70 -2.38 12.01
C ILE A 78 11.25 -1.92 11.85
N ALA A 79 10.98 -0.96 10.96
CA ALA A 79 9.65 -0.46 10.68
C ALA A 79 8.73 -1.58 10.16
N MET A 80 9.20 -2.38 9.20
CA MET A 80 8.47 -3.53 8.66
C MET A 80 8.20 -4.59 9.73
N ALA A 81 9.17 -4.86 10.61
CA ALA A 81 8.98 -5.78 11.72
C ALA A 81 7.96 -5.24 12.74
N ALA A 82 7.99 -3.95 13.05
CA ALA A 82 7.03 -3.31 13.94
C ALA A 82 5.61 -3.33 13.34
N LEU A 83 5.47 -3.04 12.05
CA LEU A 83 4.20 -3.15 11.32
C LEU A 83 3.67 -4.59 11.33
N PHE A 84 4.54 -5.57 11.11
CA PHE A 84 4.15 -6.98 11.17
C PHE A 84 3.67 -7.41 12.56
N ILE A 85 4.36 -6.97 13.63
CA ILE A 85 3.92 -7.21 15.02
C ILE A 85 2.59 -6.53 15.27
N LEU A 86 2.41 -5.28 14.82
CA LEU A 86 1.15 -4.55 14.95
C LEU A 86 -0.01 -5.28 14.26
N THR A 87 0.21 -5.83 13.06
CA THR A 87 -0.78 -6.69 12.38
C THR A 87 -1.18 -7.88 13.23
N ILE A 88 -0.22 -8.58 13.83
CA ILE A 88 -0.49 -9.73 14.70
C ILE A 88 -1.31 -9.29 15.92
N VAL A 89 -0.94 -8.18 16.55
CA VAL A 89 -1.68 -7.62 17.68
C VAL A 89 -3.12 -7.29 17.28
N MET A 90 -3.33 -6.63 16.14
CA MET A 90 -4.67 -6.36 15.61
C MET A 90 -5.46 -7.64 15.38
N CYS A 91 -4.86 -8.68 14.82
CA CYS A 91 -5.51 -9.98 14.66
C CYS A 91 -6.02 -10.53 16.00
N PHE A 92 -5.20 -10.49 17.06
CA PHE A 92 -5.61 -10.95 18.38
C PHE A 92 -6.78 -10.15 18.94
N PHE A 93 -6.79 -8.83 18.79
CA PHE A 93 -7.89 -7.98 19.27
C PHE A 93 -9.18 -8.16 18.46
N ILE A 94 -9.07 -8.31 17.13
CA ILE A 94 -10.21 -8.46 16.21
C ILE A 94 -10.86 -9.83 16.41
N PHE A 95 -10.08 -10.91 16.36
CA PHE A 95 -10.61 -12.27 16.46
C PHE A 95 -10.84 -12.73 17.90
N GLY A 96 -10.13 -12.16 18.88
CA GLY A 96 -10.31 -12.47 20.29
C GLY A 96 -11.63 -11.99 20.89
N ASN A 97 -12.25 -10.95 20.31
CA ASN A 97 -13.52 -10.40 20.77
C ASN A 97 -14.77 -11.09 20.17
N GLY A 98 -14.62 -12.23 19.48
CA GLY A 98 -15.73 -13.13 19.12
C GLY A 98 -16.71 -12.64 18.04
N ASN A 99 -16.57 -11.43 17.51
CA ASN A 99 -17.49 -10.82 16.54
C ASN A 99 -17.03 -10.94 15.06
N GLY A 100 -16.21 -11.93 14.72
CA GLY A 100 -15.54 -12.03 13.41
C GLY A 100 -16.43 -12.38 12.20
N MET A 101 -17.75 -12.49 12.35
CA MET A 101 -18.69 -12.75 11.24
C MET A 101 -19.97 -11.94 11.43
N GLY A 102 -19.89 -10.62 11.20
CA GLY A 102 -21.07 -9.80 10.98
C GLY A 102 -21.71 -10.11 9.63
N THR A 103 -23.04 -9.99 9.56
CA THR A 103 -23.82 -10.20 8.35
C THR A 103 -23.44 -9.19 7.27
N ALA A 104 -23.23 -9.67 6.04
CA ALA A 104 -22.97 -8.82 4.87
C ALA A 104 -24.05 -7.73 4.75
N GLY A 105 -23.63 -6.46 4.70
CA GLY A 105 -24.52 -5.32 4.50
C GLY A 105 -25.28 -5.43 3.17
N ASP A 106 -26.49 -4.87 3.15
CA ASP A 106 -27.48 -4.99 2.06
C ASP A 106 -27.02 -4.35 0.73
N ASP A 107 -25.98 -3.51 0.76
CA ASP A 107 -25.35 -2.90 -0.43
C ASP A 107 -24.25 -3.80 -1.02
N SER A 108 -24.65 -4.99 -1.46
CA SER A 108 -23.72 -5.96 -2.03
C SER A 108 -23.11 -5.44 -3.36
N MET A 109 -21.86 -4.98 -3.29
CA MET A 109 -21.01 -4.81 -4.47
C MET A 109 -21.01 -6.14 -5.25
N SER A 110 -21.26 -6.08 -6.56
CA SER A 110 -21.25 -7.29 -7.38
C SER A 110 -19.90 -7.99 -7.27
N PHE A 111 -19.88 -9.32 -7.33
CA PHE A 111 -18.63 -10.08 -7.33
C PHE A 111 -17.67 -9.59 -8.42
N GLY A 112 -18.19 -9.23 -9.60
CA GLY A 112 -17.38 -8.67 -10.69
C GLY A 112 -16.68 -7.38 -10.31
N ALA A 113 -17.38 -6.44 -9.67
CA ALA A 113 -16.81 -5.19 -9.19
C ALA A 113 -15.79 -5.42 -8.06
N ALA A 114 -16.04 -6.39 -7.17
CA ALA A 114 -15.08 -6.79 -6.14
C ALA A 114 -13.77 -7.33 -6.74
N VAL A 115 -13.87 -8.16 -7.77
CA VAL A 115 -12.71 -8.69 -8.50
C VAL A 115 -11.97 -7.57 -9.23
N GLU A 116 -12.68 -6.69 -9.93
CA GLU A 116 -12.08 -5.56 -10.64
C GLU A 116 -11.28 -4.66 -9.69
N LEU A 117 -11.86 -4.29 -8.55
CA LEU A 117 -11.20 -3.48 -7.54
C LEU A 117 -9.96 -4.17 -6.95
N SER A 118 -10.08 -5.47 -6.64
CA SER A 118 -8.99 -6.26 -6.06
C SER A 118 -7.83 -6.46 -7.03
N VAL A 119 -8.11 -6.53 -8.33
CA VAL A 119 -7.10 -6.71 -9.39
C VAL A 119 -6.48 -5.38 -9.81
N ALA A 120 -7.23 -4.28 -9.80
CA ALA A 120 -6.74 -2.96 -10.17
C ALA A 120 -5.53 -2.52 -9.32
N MET A 121 -5.56 -2.82 -8.02
CA MET A 121 -4.51 -2.39 -7.09
C MET A 121 -3.14 -3.03 -7.41
N PRO A 122 -2.99 -4.37 -7.47
CA PRO A 122 -1.73 -5.01 -7.87
C PRO A 122 -1.28 -4.65 -9.30
N LEU A 123 -2.22 -4.47 -10.24
CA LEU A 123 -1.90 -4.11 -11.62
C LEU A 123 -1.18 -2.76 -11.70
N SER A 124 -1.51 -1.80 -10.85
CA SER A 124 -0.83 -0.50 -10.84
C SER A 124 0.65 -0.61 -10.42
N TRP A 125 1.06 -1.68 -9.73
CA TRP A 125 2.44 -1.86 -9.26
C TRP A 125 3.28 -2.75 -10.19
N LEU A 126 2.68 -3.33 -11.24
CA LEU A 126 3.37 -4.16 -12.24
C LEU A 126 4.62 -3.51 -12.85
N PRO A 127 4.59 -2.22 -13.23
CA PRO A 127 5.79 -1.61 -13.80
C PRO A 127 6.92 -1.47 -12.77
N LEU A 128 6.58 -1.24 -11.50
CA LEU A 128 7.54 -1.07 -10.42
C LEU A 128 8.21 -2.40 -10.04
N ILE A 129 7.44 -3.49 -9.95
CA ILE A 129 8.00 -4.82 -9.65
C ILE A 129 8.91 -5.32 -10.78
N SER A 130 8.64 -4.93 -12.03
CA SER A 130 9.54 -5.22 -13.16
C SER A 130 10.91 -4.57 -12.98
N ASP A 131 10.97 -3.36 -12.39
CA ASP A 131 12.25 -2.70 -12.14
C ASP A 131 13.02 -3.37 -10.99
N TYR A 132 12.33 -3.83 -9.93
CA TYR A 132 12.96 -4.59 -8.82
C TYR A 132 13.45 -5.99 -9.22
N THR A 133 12.73 -6.67 -10.11
CA THR A 133 13.08 -8.04 -10.55
C THR A 133 14.10 -8.06 -11.70
N ARG A 134 14.46 -6.90 -12.26
CA ARG A 134 15.39 -6.76 -13.38
C ARG A 134 16.79 -7.34 -13.09
N GLU A 135 17.24 -7.24 -11.86
CA GLU A 135 18.58 -7.68 -11.42
C GLU A 135 18.56 -9.02 -10.68
N ALA A 136 17.41 -9.70 -10.63
CA ALA A 136 17.29 -10.98 -9.95
C ALA A 136 18.01 -12.09 -10.73
N GLU A 137 18.90 -12.84 -10.07
CA GLU A 137 19.62 -13.98 -10.66
C GLU A 137 18.68 -15.05 -11.25
N LYS A 138 17.48 -15.20 -10.67
CA LYS A 138 16.45 -16.16 -11.09
C LYS A 138 15.10 -15.46 -11.19
N PRO A 139 14.82 -14.74 -12.29
CA PRO A 139 13.66 -13.86 -12.41
C PRO A 139 12.34 -14.62 -12.22
N PHE A 140 12.19 -15.81 -12.81
CA PHE A 140 10.97 -16.61 -12.67
C PHE A 140 10.68 -17.04 -11.22
N LYS A 141 11.71 -17.51 -10.49
CA LYS A 141 11.54 -17.94 -9.10
C LYS A 141 11.28 -16.75 -8.17
N ALA A 142 11.94 -15.61 -8.41
CA ALA A 142 11.73 -14.38 -7.65
C ALA A 142 10.31 -13.84 -7.85
N THR A 143 9.83 -13.79 -9.11
CA THR A 143 8.46 -13.37 -9.42
C THR A 143 7.44 -14.32 -8.82
N LEU A 144 7.61 -15.65 -8.96
CA LEU A 144 6.67 -16.61 -8.40
C LEU A 144 6.56 -16.51 -6.88
N ALA A 145 7.71 -16.42 -6.18
CA ALA A 145 7.73 -16.25 -4.73
C ALA A 145 7.05 -14.93 -4.33
N SER A 146 7.34 -13.84 -5.04
CA SER A 146 6.73 -12.53 -4.79
C SER A 146 5.22 -12.57 -4.97
N THR A 147 4.73 -13.17 -6.05
CA THR A 147 3.30 -13.30 -6.33
C THR A 147 2.59 -14.14 -5.27
N LEU A 148 3.17 -15.27 -4.85
CA LEU A 148 2.57 -16.14 -3.84
C LEU A 148 2.53 -15.47 -2.46
N VAL A 149 3.64 -14.87 -2.03
CA VAL A 149 3.72 -14.17 -0.74
C VAL A 149 2.79 -12.97 -0.74
N TYR A 150 2.80 -12.16 -1.81
CA TYR A 150 1.91 -11.01 -1.95
C TYR A 150 0.44 -11.43 -1.94
N GLY A 151 0.08 -12.48 -2.66
CA GLY A 151 -1.29 -13.01 -2.67
C GLY A 151 -1.73 -13.48 -1.29
N ALA A 152 -0.92 -14.27 -0.60
CA ALA A 152 -1.24 -14.76 0.75
C ALA A 152 -1.38 -13.63 1.76
N VAL A 153 -0.44 -12.67 1.77
CA VAL A 153 -0.47 -11.52 2.68
C VAL A 153 -1.63 -10.59 2.34
N SER A 154 -1.95 -10.37 1.06
CA SER A 154 -3.10 -9.55 0.65
C SER A 154 -4.42 -10.17 1.12
N CYS A 155 -4.61 -11.48 0.94
CA CYS A 155 -5.78 -12.19 1.47
C CYS A 155 -5.89 -12.01 2.99
N TRP A 156 -4.78 -12.12 3.70
CA TRP A 156 -4.76 -11.93 5.15
C TRP A 156 -5.14 -10.49 5.55
N MET A 157 -4.59 -9.48 4.87
CA MET A 157 -4.92 -8.08 5.11
C MET A 157 -6.38 -7.77 4.80
N TYR A 158 -6.95 -8.30 3.71
CA TYR A 158 -8.37 -8.14 3.39
C TYR A 158 -9.27 -8.75 4.49
N ILE A 159 -8.90 -9.92 5.01
CA ILE A 159 -9.66 -10.57 6.08
C ILE A 159 -9.64 -9.72 7.36
N ILE A 160 -8.47 -9.20 7.75
CA ILE A 160 -8.33 -8.33 8.93
C ILE A 160 -9.12 -7.04 8.71
N GLY A 161 -8.95 -6.37 7.58
CA GLY A 161 -9.61 -5.11 7.27
C GLY A 161 -11.13 -5.24 7.24
N MET A 162 -11.66 -6.28 6.58
CA MET A 162 -13.08 -6.58 6.60
C MET A 162 -13.59 -6.82 8.03
N SER A 163 -12.86 -7.62 8.81
CA SER A 163 -13.25 -7.94 10.19
C SER A 163 -13.22 -6.69 11.09
N ALA A 164 -12.20 -5.84 10.94
CA ALA A 164 -12.09 -4.58 11.67
C ALA A 164 -13.20 -3.59 11.29
N SER A 165 -13.56 -3.51 10.02
CA SER A 165 -14.64 -2.63 9.55
C SER A 165 -16.01 -3.08 10.07
N ILE A 166 -16.26 -4.39 10.09
CA ILE A 166 -17.47 -4.96 10.69
C ILE A 166 -17.54 -4.67 12.20
N LEU A 167 -16.41 -4.75 12.90
CA LEU A 167 -16.35 -4.52 14.35
C LEU A 167 -16.52 -3.06 14.75
N THR A 168 -15.90 -2.15 13.99
CA THR A 168 -15.84 -0.72 14.32
C THR A 168 -16.96 0.08 13.65
N GLY A 169 -17.54 -0.44 12.57
CA GLY A 169 -18.46 0.29 11.70
C GLY A 169 -17.77 1.38 10.86
N GLU A 170 -16.43 1.48 10.92
CA GLU A 170 -15.64 2.44 10.15
C GLU A 170 -14.90 1.74 9.01
N SER A 171 -14.72 2.46 7.89
CA SER A 171 -13.91 2.00 6.76
C SER A 171 -12.46 2.50 6.81
N ASP A 172 -12.18 3.51 7.63
CA ASP A 172 -10.83 4.03 7.91
C ASP A 172 -10.30 3.33 9.19
N ILE A 173 -9.47 2.30 9.00
CA ILE A 173 -8.89 1.44 10.05
C ILE A 173 -7.41 1.24 9.82
#